data_AF-A0A3R6YQI5-F1
#
_entry.id   AF-A0A3R6YQI5-F1
#
_cell.length_a   1.000
_cell.length_b   1.000
_cell.length_c   1.000
_cell.angle_alpha   90.00
_cell.angle_beta   90.00
_cell.angle_gamma   90.00
#
_symmetry.space_group_name_H-M   'P 1'
#
loop_
_entity.id
_entity.type
_entity.pdbx_description
1 polymer ?
#
loop_
_entity_poly.entity_id
_entity_poly.type
_entity_poly.pdbx_seq_one_letter_code
_entity_poly.pdbx_strand_id
1 'polypeptide(L)'
;MSANAICALEGIPRSTWQTWLKKKDDYIKTQRNKKHPTLGGQGRPVTMKFGEELLAFMKAVRKDSHFLTTAHMVTWIKNHQPEWLEAYLAAKGDRRYLTLLGQCQRLAHRHGFSQRVPCYSKLKRAELEEVKLAFASSFWTKFEDQPLRDIVNVDETAVYYDMPPRRTWGEIGEDAKVCSTEKHSDRLTAVMSICADGM
;
A
#
# COMPACT_ATOMS: atom_id res chain seq x y z
N MET A 1 -37.89 30.58 8.86
CA MET A 1 -36.71 31.36 9.32
C MET A 1 -35.84 31.71 8.12
N SER A 2 -35.29 32.92 8.04
CA SER A 2 -34.40 33.32 6.95
C SER A 2 -32.99 32.72 7.15
N ALA A 3 -32.23 32.53 6.06
CA ALA A 3 -30.86 32.03 6.14
C ALA A 3 -29.97 32.90 7.05
N ASN A 4 -30.19 34.22 7.06
CA ASN A 4 -29.48 35.15 7.92
C ASN A 4 -29.82 34.96 9.41
N ALA A 5 -31.09 34.68 9.73
CA ALA A 5 -31.51 34.41 11.10
C ALA A 5 -30.87 33.12 11.64
N ILE A 6 -30.79 32.07 10.81
CA ILE A 6 -30.15 30.81 11.16
C ILE A 6 -28.63 31.01 11.33
N CYS A 7 -27.97 31.72 10.40
CA CYS A 7 -26.54 32.02 10.50
C CYS A 7 -26.19 32.81 11.77
N ALA A 8 -27.02 33.79 12.15
CA ALA A 8 -26.82 34.59 13.35
C ALA A 8 -27.03 33.78 14.64
N LEU A 9 -28.04 32.89 14.66
CA LEU A 9 -28.34 32.05 15.81
C LEU A 9 -27.28 30.98 16.05
N GLU A 10 -26.76 30.38 14.98
CA GLU A 10 -25.76 29.30 15.04
C GLU A 10 -24.31 29.81 15.02
N GLY A 11 -24.08 31.13 14.88
CA GLY A 11 -22.74 31.72 14.78
C GLY A 11 -21.98 31.33 13.50
N ILE A 12 -22.69 30.99 12.43
CA ILE A 12 -22.09 30.50 11.17
C ILE A 12 -21.98 31.64 10.16
N PRO A 13 -20.80 31.89 9.56
CA PRO A 13 -20.68 32.84 8.46
C PRO A 13 -21.58 32.47 7.27
N ARG A 14 -22.26 33.46 6.68
CA ARG A 14 -23.18 33.25 5.55
C ARG A 14 -22.51 32.57 4.35
N SER A 15 -21.23 32.84 4.10
CA SER A 15 -20.42 32.20 3.06
C SER A 15 -20.26 30.69 3.28
N THR A 16 -20.07 30.28 4.54
CA THR A 16 -20.01 28.87 4.95
C THR A 16 -21.35 28.19 4.74
N TRP A 17 -22.44 28.82 5.18
CA TRP A 17 -23.81 28.31 4.96
C TRP A 17 -24.14 28.12 3.47
N GLN A 18 -23.80 29.10 2.63
CA GLN A 18 -23.99 29.00 1.17
C GLN A 18 -23.15 27.88 0.56
N THR A 19 -21.91 27.70 1.02
CA THR A 19 -21.04 26.60 0.57
C THR A 19 -21.62 25.25 0.95
N TRP A 20 -22.15 25.12 2.17
CA TRP A 20 -22.83 23.90 2.62
C TRP A 20 -24.06 23.60 1.79
N LEU A 21 -24.87 24.62 1.49
CA LEU A 21 -26.06 24.46 0.65
C LEU A 21 -25.70 24.03 -0.77
N LYS A 22 -24.63 24.60 -1.35
CA LYS A 22 -24.13 24.24 -2.69
C LYS A 22 -23.62 22.79 -2.76
N LYS A 23 -23.02 22.31 -1.67
CA LYS A 23 -22.45 20.95 -1.58
C LYS A 23 -23.33 19.97 -0.81
N LYS A 24 -24.60 20.34 -0.54
CA LYS A 24 -25.50 19.56 0.34
C LYS A 24 -25.63 18.10 -0.12
N ASP A 25 -25.74 17.90 -1.43
CA ASP A 25 -25.97 16.58 -1.99
C ASP A 25 -24.71 15.73 -1.90
N ASP A 26 -23.53 16.34 -2.03
CA ASP A 26 -22.24 15.67 -1.83
C ASP A 26 -22.06 15.25 -0.37
N TYR A 27 -22.48 16.09 0.60
CA TYR A 27 -22.44 15.76 2.02
C TYR A 27 -23.42 14.65 2.40
N ILE A 28 -24.63 14.66 1.84
CA ILE A 28 -25.66 13.66 2.14
C ILE A 28 -25.32 12.31 1.50
N LYS A 29 -24.79 12.30 0.28
CA LYS A 29 -24.50 11.07 -0.48
C LYS A 29 -23.15 10.44 -0.13
N THR A 30 -22.29 11.10 0.64
CA THR A 30 -20.96 10.57 0.92
C THR A 30 -21.03 9.30 1.77
N GLN A 31 -20.42 8.22 1.28
CA GLN A 31 -20.21 6.98 2.04
C GLN A 31 -18.86 6.97 2.76
N ARG A 32 -18.13 8.10 2.77
CA ARG A 32 -16.83 8.21 3.42
C ARG A 32 -16.97 8.16 4.95
N ASN A 33 -15.88 7.73 5.60
CA ASN A 33 -15.81 7.71 7.06
C ASN A 33 -16.06 9.11 7.63
N LYS A 34 -17.09 9.21 8.48
CA LYS A 34 -17.59 10.46 9.09
C LYS A 34 -16.56 11.18 9.97
N LYS A 35 -15.44 10.53 10.32
CA LYS A 35 -14.31 11.15 11.05
C LYS A 35 -13.46 12.07 10.19
N HIS A 36 -13.59 12.06 8.85
CA HIS A 36 -12.79 12.93 7.99
C HIS A 36 -13.44 14.32 7.83
N PRO A 37 -12.68 15.40 8.06
CA PRO A 37 -13.21 16.78 7.99
C PRO A 37 -13.45 17.28 6.57
N THR A 38 -13.06 16.53 5.53
CA THR A 38 -13.22 16.93 4.13
C THR A 38 -13.86 15.83 3.30
N LEU A 39 -14.59 16.22 2.26
CA LEU A 39 -15.17 15.30 1.28
C LEU A 39 -14.12 14.56 0.42
N GLY A 40 -12.81 14.73 0.70
CA GLY A 40 -11.69 14.24 -0.10
C GLY A 40 -11.59 14.92 -1.47
N GLY A 41 -10.59 14.55 -2.28
CA GLY A 41 -10.37 15.16 -3.61
C GLY A 41 -9.72 16.55 -3.60
N GLN A 42 -9.48 17.13 -2.43
CA GLN A 42 -8.79 18.43 -2.26
C GLN A 42 -7.26 18.34 -2.44
N GLY A 43 -6.72 17.15 -2.71
CA GLY A 43 -5.30 16.96 -2.96
C GLY A 43 -4.91 17.49 -4.35
N ARG A 44 -3.68 18.00 -4.47
CA ARG A 44 -3.13 18.49 -5.74
C ARG A 44 -3.30 17.43 -6.84
N PRO A 45 -3.87 17.75 -8.02
CA PRO A 45 -4.04 16.79 -9.10
C PRO A 45 -2.69 16.25 -9.59
N VAL A 46 -2.67 14.98 -9.98
CA VAL A 46 -1.49 14.37 -10.58
C VAL A 46 -1.35 14.94 -11.99
N THR A 47 -0.23 15.60 -12.27
CA THR A 47 0.04 16.26 -13.56
C THR A 47 0.44 15.27 -14.66
N MET A 48 0.75 14.03 -14.30
CA MET A 48 1.21 12.98 -15.22
C MET A 48 0.02 12.46 -16.03
N LYS A 49 -0.03 12.76 -17.33
CA LYS A 49 -1.07 12.27 -18.25
C LYS A 49 -1.04 10.74 -18.42
N PHE A 50 0.13 10.13 -18.22
CA PHE A 50 0.37 8.67 -18.26
C PHE A 50 0.18 7.99 -16.89
N GLY A 51 -0.52 8.61 -15.94
CA GLY A 51 -0.68 8.08 -14.59
C GLY A 51 -1.29 6.67 -14.54
N GLU A 52 -2.18 6.35 -15.48
CA GLU A 52 -2.81 5.03 -15.60
C GLU A 52 -1.84 3.95 -16.10
N GLU A 53 -0.97 4.28 -17.06
CA GLU A 53 0.05 3.37 -17.57
C GLU A 53 1.10 3.04 -16.50
N LEU A 54 1.56 4.06 -15.76
CA LEU A 54 2.47 3.86 -14.64
C LEU A 54 1.82 3.01 -13.54
N LEU A 55 0.52 3.18 -13.30
CA LEU A 55 -0.24 2.35 -12.38
C LEU A 55 -0.32 0.89 -12.87
N ALA A 56 -0.58 0.66 -14.16
CA ALA A 56 -0.60 -0.68 -14.74
C ALA A 56 0.76 -1.38 -14.58
N PHE A 57 1.86 -0.67 -14.80
CA PHE A 57 3.21 -1.16 -14.51
C PHE A 57 3.38 -1.53 -13.03
N MET A 58 2.99 -0.66 -12.09
CA MET A 58 3.09 -0.94 -10.65
C MET A 58 2.34 -2.22 -10.26
N LYS A 59 1.12 -2.39 -10.79
CA LYS A 59 0.30 -3.59 -10.57
C LYS A 59 0.95 -4.85 -11.14
N ALA A 60 1.50 -4.78 -12.36
CA ALA A 60 2.20 -5.90 -12.99
C ALA A 60 3.42 -6.35 -12.17
N VAL A 61 4.28 -5.40 -11.76
CA VAL A 61 5.45 -5.68 -10.91
C VAL A 61 5.04 -6.37 -9.60
N ARG A 62 3.93 -5.94 -8.99
CA ARG A 62 3.45 -6.54 -7.74
C ARG A 62 2.72 -7.87 -7.93
N LYS A 63 2.04 -8.09 -9.05
CA LYS A 63 1.45 -9.38 -9.40
C LYS A 63 2.52 -10.48 -9.44
N ASP A 64 3.70 -10.16 -9.96
CA ASP A 64 4.83 -11.08 -10.04
C ASP A 64 5.64 -11.16 -8.73
N SER A 65 5.15 -10.55 -7.64
CA SER A 65 5.86 -10.48 -6.35
C SER A 65 7.26 -9.86 -6.47
N HIS A 66 7.45 -8.93 -7.40
CA HIS A 66 8.71 -8.19 -7.51
C HIS A 66 8.75 -6.99 -6.56
N PHE A 67 9.98 -6.56 -6.23
CA PHE A 67 10.22 -5.39 -5.40
C PHE A 67 9.84 -4.13 -6.18
N LEU A 68 9.04 -3.24 -5.58
CA LEU A 68 8.60 -2.00 -6.23
C LEU A 68 9.04 -0.80 -5.41
N THR A 69 9.90 0.04 -6.00
CA THR A 69 10.37 1.27 -5.38
C THR A 69 9.95 2.49 -6.19
N THR A 70 10.01 3.67 -5.56
CA THR A 70 9.85 4.94 -6.28
C THR A 70 10.92 5.09 -7.38
N ALA A 71 12.10 4.50 -7.21
CA ALA A 71 13.13 4.48 -8.26
C ALA A 71 12.69 3.67 -9.47
N HIS A 72 12.05 2.50 -9.28
CA HIS A 72 11.47 1.72 -10.40
C HIS A 72 10.43 2.52 -11.17
N MET A 73 9.59 3.30 -10.48
CA MET A 73 8.63 4.20 -11.12
C MET A 73 9.36 5.27 -11.96
N VAL A 74 10.42 5.88 -11.44
CA VAL A 74 11.22 6.88 -12.17
C VAL A 74 11.93 6.26 -13.37
N THR A 75 12.48 5.05 -13.25
CA THR A 75 13.09 4.32 -14.37
C THR A 75 12.06 4.00 -15.44
N TRP A 76 10.85 3.59 -15.05
CA TRP A 76 9.76 3.39 -16.01
C TRP A 76 9.44 4.69 -16.76
N ILE A 77 9.33 5.83 -16.06
CA ILE A 77 9.09 7.14 -16.68
C ILE A 77 10.22 7.51 -17.64
N LYS A 78 11.49 7.28 -17.26
CA LYS A 78 12.64 7.53 -18.14
C LYS A 78 12.55 6.76 -19.46
N ASN A 79 12.11 5.51 -19.40
CA ASN A 79 12.09 4.61 -20.56
C ASN A 79 10.87 4.83 -21.46
N HIS A 80 9.72 5.19 -20.89
CA HIS A 80 8.45 5.27 -21.63
C HIS A 80 8.01 6.71 -21.92
N GLN A 81 8.49 7.68 -21.13
CA GLN A 81 8.06 9.08 -21.18
C GLN A 81 9.26 10.06 -21.11
N PRO A 82 10.31 9.88 -21.94
CA PRO A 82 11.54 10.69 -21.86
C PRO A 82 11.28 12.17 -22.16
N GLU A 83 10.51 12.50 -23.20
CA GLU A 83 10.21 13.88 -23.57
C GLU A 83 9.47 14.64 -22.46
N TRP A 84 8.49 13.98 -21.85
CA TRP A 84 7.77 14.56 -20.71
C TRP A 84 8.70 14.77 -19.52
N LEU A 85 9.59 13.81 -19.25
CA LEU A 85 10.53 13.90 -18.15
C LEU A 85 11.51 15.06 -18.36
N GLU A 86 12.05 15.22 -19.56
CA GLU A 86 12.93 16.34 -19.90
C GLU A 86 12.23 17.69 -19.73
N ALA A 87 11.02 17.85 -20.30
CA ALA A 87 10.22 19.07 -20.14
C ALA A 87 9.91 19.36 -18.66
N TYR A 88 9.58 18.33 -17.87
CA TYR A 88 9.33 18.46 -16.44
C TYR A 88 10.57 18.89 -15.67
N LEU A 89 11.72 18.27 -15.95
CA LEU A 89 13.00 18.55 -15.29
C LEU A 89 13.59 19.90 -15.71
N ALA A 90 13.24 20.42 -16.89
CA ALA A 90 13.60 21.78 -17.32
C ALA A 90 12.74 22.83 -16.61
N ALA A 91 11.44 22.56 -16.41
CA ALA A 91 10.51 23.47 -15.75
C ALA A 91 10.64 23.51 -14.22
N LYS A 92 11.35 22.54 -13.63
CA LYS A 92 11.65 22.49 -12.20
C LYS A 92 13.15 22.76 -12.06
N GLY A 93 13.52 23.80 -11.32
CA GLY A 93 14.92 24.13 -11.09
C GLY A 93 15.64 23.08 -10.23
N ASP A 94 16.42 23.54 -9.25
CA ASP A 94 17.37 22.69 -8.52
C ASP A 94 16.75 21.44 -7.83
N ARG A 95 15.49 21.52 -7.38
CA ARG A 95 14.78 20.41 -6.68
C ARG A 95 14.01 19.45 -7.60
N ARG A 96 14.27 19.47 -8.91
CA ARG A 96 13.53 18.71 -9.93
C ARG A 96 13.32 17.22 -9.62
N TYR A 97 14.38 16.50 -9.26
CA TYR A 97 14.28 15.07 -8.95
C TYR A 97 13.51 14.79 -7.65
N LEU A 98 13.69 15.61 -6.62
CA LEU A 98 12.91 15.49 -5.38
C LEU A 98 11.42 15.71 -5.62
N THR A 99 11.08 16.68 -6.47
CA THR A 99 9.67 16.93 -6.83
C THR A 99 9.06 15.80 -7.66
N LEU A 100 9.85 15.16 -8.53
CA LEU A 100 9.44 13.99 -9.31
C LEU A 100 9.19 12.78 -8.40
N LEU A 101 10.10 12.50 -7.47
CA LEU A 101 9.91 11.44 -6.47
C LEU A 101 8.61 11.66 -5.68
N GLY A 102 8.38 12.89 -5.20
CA GLY A 102 7.13 13.23 -4.51
C GLY A 102 5.88 13.05 -5.37
N GLN A 103 5.95 13.28 -6.69
CA GLN A 103 4.83 13.00 -7.61
C GLN A 103 4.55 11.50 -7.70
N CYS A 104 5.58 10.67 -7.82
CA CYS A 104 5.46 9.21 -7.85
C CYS A 104 4.85 8.68 -6.54
N GLN A 105 5.31 9.17 -5.38
CA GLN A 105 4.79 8.78 -4.08
C GLN A 105 3.32 9.18 -3.90
N ARG A 106 2.93 10.39 -4.34
CA ARG A 106 1.53 10.85 -4.29
C ARG A 106 0.61 10.04 -5.20
N LEU A 107 1.10 9.67 -6.40
CA LEU A 107 0.38 8.75 -7.29
C LEU A 107 0.14 7.42 -6.58
N ALA A 108 1.20 6.80 -6.04
CA ALA A 108 1.12 5.52 -5.34
C ALA A 108 0.06 5.57 -4.21
N HIS A 109 0.15 6.55 -3.31
CA HIS A 109 -0.81 6.70 -2.22
C HIS A 109 -2.26 6.91 -2.69
N ARG A 110 -2.47 7.68 -3.77
CA ARG A 110 -3.80 7.93 -4.32
C ARG A 110 -4.45 6.65 -4.86
N HIS A 111 -3.65 5.77 -5.44
CA HIS A 111 -4.11 4.51 -6.01
C HIS A 111 -4.04 3.33 -5.05
N GLY A 112 -4.00 3.61 -3.75
CA GLY A 112 -4.08 2.58 -2.72
C GLY A 112 -2.80 1.77 -2.53
N PHE A 113 -1.64 2.32 -2.90
CA PHE A 113 -0.35 1.73 -2.51
C PHE A 113 0.14 2.35 -1.21
N SER A 114 0.70 1.51 -0.36
CA SER A 114 1.39 1.92 0.86
C SER A 114 2.81 1.37 0.87
N GLN A 115 3.69 2.08 1.55
CA GLN A 115 5.04 1.60 1.80
C GLN A 115 5.02 0.55 2.92
N ARG A 116 5.55 -0.64 2.65
CA ARG A 116 5.56 -1.81 3.53
C ARG A 116 6.96 -2.39 3.66
N VAL A 117 7.25 -3.09 4.74
CA VAL A 117 8.49 -3.86 4.84
C VAL A 117 8.37 -5.09 3.94
N PRO A 118 9.32 -5.34 3.01
CA PRO A 118 9.28 -6.52 2.15
C PRO A 118 9.45 -7.81 2.97
N CYS A 119 8.61 -8.81 2.72
CA CYS A 119 8.78 -10.16 3.25
C CYS A 119 9.28 -11.07 2.13
N TYR A 120 10.42 -11.72 2.31
CA TYR A 120 10.98 -12.55 1.26
C TYR A 120 10.33 -13.95 1.24
N SER A 121 9.87 -14.39 0.06
CA SER A 121 9.32 -15.73 -0.18
C SER A 121 10.20 -16.47 -1.18
N LYS A 122 10.39 -17.77 -0.96
CA LYS A 122 11.11 -18.67 -1.89
C LYS A 122 10.25 -19.09 -3.08
N LEU A 123 8.93 -19.07 -2.93
CA LEU A 123 7.96 -19.45 -3.96
C LEU A 123 7.11 -18.24 -4.37
N LYS A 124 6.62 -18.27 -5.62
CA LYS A 124 5.61 -17.30 -6.09
C LYS A 124 4.30 -17.55 -5.36
N ARG A 125 3.43 -16.53 -5.32
CA ARG A 125 2.16 -16.60 -4.57
C ARG A 125 1.26 -17.75 -5.01
N ALA A 126 1.03 -17.92 -6.32
CA ALA A 126 0.15 -18.96 -6.84
C ALA A 126 0.65 -20.38 -6.49
N GLU A 127 1.95 -20.63 -6.69
CA GLU A 127 2.61 -21.88 -6.33
C GLU A 127 2.52 -22.15 -4.82
N LEU A 128 2.72 -21.12 -3.99
CA LEU A 128 2.61 -21.23 -2.54
C LEU A 128 1.17 -21.54 -2.08
N GLU A 129 0.16 -20.96 -2.73
CA GLU A 129 -1.25 -21.23 -2.43
C GLU A 129 -1.61 -22.68 -2.76
N GLU A 130 -1.14 -23.21 -3.89
CA GLU A 130 -1.33 -24.61 -4.28
C GLU A 130 -0.68 -25.58 -3.29
N VAL A 131 0.58 -25.36 -2.93
CA VAL A 131 1.30 -26.20 -1.96
C VAL A 131 0.62 -26.17 -0.59
N LYS A 132 0.12 -24.99 -0.16
CA LYS A 132 -0.62 -24.87 1.11
C LYS A 132 -1.91 -25.66 1.10
N LEU A 133 -2.69 -25.61 0.03
CA LEU A 133 -3.93 -26.34 -0.09
C LEU A 133 -3.69 -27.85 -0.10
N ALA A 134 -2.71 -28.33 -0.88
CA ALA A 134 -2.34 -29.73 -0.91
C ALA A 134 -1.87 -30.25 0.46
N PHE A 135 -1.01 -29.47 1.14
CA PHE A 135 -0.55 -29.79 2.49
C PHE A 135 -1.72 -29.84 3.48
N ALA A 136 -2.55 -28.80 3.52
CA ALA A 136 -3.69 -28.71 4.43
C ALA A 136 -4.64 -29.90 4.27
N SER A 137 -4.99 -30.25 3.02
CA SER A 137 -5.81 -31.43 2.74
C SER A 137 -5.17 -32.71 3.27
N SER A 138 -3.89 -32.95 2.94
CA SER A 138 -3.19 -34.17 3.37
C SER A 138 -2.99 -34.27 4.89
N PHE A 139 -2.81 -33.13 5.56
CA PHE A 139 -2.61 -33.03 6.99
C PHE A 139 -3.92 -33.34 7.72
N TRP A 140 -5.00 -32.66 7.35
CA TRP A 140 -6.29 -32.85 8.02
C TRP A 140 -6.87 -34.23 7.76
N THR A 141 -6.69 -34.84 6.58
CA THR A 141 -7.11 -36.25 6.38
C THR A 141 -6.47 -37.24 7.37
N LYS A 142 -5.29 -36.93 7.91
CA LYS A 142 -4.57 -37.83 8.85
C LYS A 142 -4.79 -37.46 10.32
N PHE A 143 -5.04 -36.19 10.61
CA PHE A 143 -5.03 -35.64 11.96
C PHE A 143 -6.35 -34.94 12.33
N GLU A 144 -7.44 -35.16 11.58
CA GLU A 144 -8.77 -34.60 11.86
C GLU A 144 -9.26 -34.92 13.28
N ASP A 145 -9.00 -36.14 13.76
CA ASP A 145 -9.42 -36.60 15.08
C ASP A 145 -8.49 -36.16 16.23
N GLN A 146 -7.34 -35.54 15.92
CA GLN A 146 -6.41 -35.07 16.95
C GLN A 146 -6.94 -33.78 17.58
N PRO A 147 -6.98 -33.68 18.93
CA PRO A 147 -7.37 -32.44 19.58
C PRO A 147 -6.29 -31.38 19.30
N LEU A 148 -6.72 -30.13 19.06
CA LEU A 148 -5.82 -29.04 18.64
C LEU A 148 -4.67 -28.75 19.61
N ARG A 149 -4.83 -29.10 20.90
CA ARG A 149 -3.77 -28.98 21.92
C ARG A 149 -2.58 -29.91 21.68
N ASP A 150 -2.79 -31.04 21.00
CA ASP A 150 -1.76 -32.04 20.72
C ASP A 150 -1.03 -31.74 19.40
N ILE A 151 -1.54 -30.79 18.60
CA ILE A 151 -0.91 -30.30 17.39
C ILE A 151 -0.04 -29.10 17.73
N VAL A 152 1.27 -29.32 17.82
CA VAL A 152 2.26 -28.27 18.10
C VAL A 152 2.85 -27.78 16.78
N ASN A 153 2.68 -26.50 16.49
CA ASN A 153 3.38 -25.85 15.38
C ASN A 153 4.78 -25.44 15.85
N VAL A 154 5.81 -25.92 15.17
CA VAL A 154 7.20 -25.59 15.46
C VAL A 154 7.80 -24.92 14.23
N ASP A 155 8.36 -23.73 14.41
CA ASP A 155 9.04 -23.01 13.35
C ASP A 155 10.38 -22.46 13.83
N GLU A 156 11.35 -22.46 12.93
CA GLU A 156 12.66 -21.84 13.13
C GLU A 156 12.71 -20.55 12.31
N THR A 157 12.84 -19.42 13.00
CA THR A 157 12.93 -18.11 12.36
C THR A 157 14.31 -17.49 12.58
N ALA A 158 14.93 -17.05 11.49
CA ALA A 158 16.19 -16.31 11.53
C ALA A 158 15.90 -14.82 11.79
N VAL A 159 16.43 -14.31 12.89
CA VAL A 159 16.42 -12.90 13.29
C VAL A 159 17.73 -12.26 12.80
N TYR A 160 17.68 -11.50 11.73
CA TYR A 160 18.84 -10.82 11.16
C TYR A 160 19.11 -9.49 11.89
N TYR A 161 20.35 -9.24 12.31
CA TYR A 161 20.77 -7.98 12.95
C TYR A 161 20.71 -6.80 11.96
N ASP A 162 21.10 -7.04 10.71
CA ASP A 162 21.01 -6.07 9.62
C ASP A 162 19.79 -6.36 8.74
N MET A 163 18.74 -5.55 8.95
CA MET A 163 17.48 -5.62 8.22
C MET A 163 17.60 -4.82 6.91
N PRO A 164 17.33 -5.43 5.75
CA PRO A 164 17.58 -4.79 4.45
C PRO A 164 16.58 -3.69 4.04
N PRO A 165 16.79 -2.98 2.91
CA PRO A 165 16.22 -1.65 2.67
C PRO A 165 14.71 -1.50 2.89
N ARG A 166 14.37 -0.31 3.39
CA ARG A 166 13.43 -0.09 4.48
C ARG A 166 11.94 -0.20 4.13
N ARG A 167 11.52 -0.02 2.87
CA ARG A 167 10.09 -0.03 2.46
C ARG A 167 9.91 -0.31 0.93
N THR A 168 8.98 -1.19 0.56
CA THR A 168 8.46 -1.46 -0.81
C THR A 168 7.05 -0.91 -0.98
N TRP A 169 6.62 -0.58 -2.19
CA TRP A 169 5.22 -0.26 -2.46
C TRP A 169 4.40 -1.55 -2.61
N GLY A 170 3.31 -1.66 -1.86
CA GLY A 170 2.33 -2.74 -2.00
C GLY A 170 0.91 -2.20 -1.94
N GLU A 171 -0.02 -2.86 -2.63
CA GLU A 171 -1.44 -2.50 -2.59
C GLU A 171 -2.00 -2.67 -1.16
N ILE A 172 -2.88 -1.77 -0.74
CA ILE A 172 -3.57 -1.84 0.55
C ILE A 172 -4.52 -3.05 0.51
N GLY A 173 -4.45 -3.92 1.52
CA GLY A 173 -5.16 -5.21 1.54
C GLY A 173 -4.34 -6.40 1.04
N GLU A 174 -3.32 -6.18 0.21
CA GLU A 174 -2.50 -7.26 -0.36
C GLU A 174 -1.27 -7.60 0.50
N ASP A 175 -0.60 -8.73 0.22
CA ASP A 175 0.59 -9.15 0.95
C ASP A 175 1.87 -8.39 0.54
N ALA A 176 2.83 -8.35 1.46
CA ALA A 176 4.10 -7.63 1.27
C ALA A 176 5.21 -8.53 0.68
N LYS A 177 4.84 -9.67 0.07
CA LYS A 177 5.82 -10.67 -0.35
C LYS A 177 6.63 -10.22 -1.56
N VAL A 178 7.91 -10.61 -1.56
CA VAL A 178 8.89 -10.30 -2.60
C VAL A 178 9.81 -11.50 -2.84
N CYS A 179 10.22 -11.79 -4.08
CA CYS A 179 11.24 -12.80 -4.36
C CYS A 179 12.60 -12.44 -3.71
N SER A 180 13.28 -13.42 -3.12
CA SER A 180 14.52 -13.20 -2.34
C SER A 180 15.71 -12.76 -3.18
N THR A 181 16.51 -11.84 -2.63
CA THR A 181 17.93 -11.67 -2.94
C THR A 181 18.75 -11.84 -1.66
N GLU A 182 19.88 -12.52 -1.80
CA GLU A 182 20.73 -13.02 -0.73
C GLU A 182 21.35 -11.89 0.12
N LYS A 183 21.33 -12.05 1.44
CA LYS A 183 21.89 -11.08 2.41
C LYS A 183 22.74 -11.77 3.43
N HIS A 184 23.99 -11.35 3.46
CA HIS A 184 25.03 -11.86 4.35
C HIS A 184 25.06 -11.00 5.62
N SER A 185 23.95 -10.91 6.36
CA SER A 185 23.95 -10.26 7.68
C SER A 185 24.05 -11.28 8.80
N ASP A 186 24.66 -10.88 9.92
CA ASP A 186 24.68 -11.67 11.15
C ASP A 186 23.23 -12.01 11.54
N ARG A 187 22.99 -13.27 11.91
CA ARG A 187 21.66 -13.77 12.26
C ARG A 187 21.67 -14.53 13.57
N LEU A 188 20.64 -14.31 14.38
CA LEU A 188 20.27 -15.17 15.49
C LEU A 188 19.18 -16.13 15.02
N THR A 189 19.30 -17.41 15.36
CA THR A 189 18.25 -18.40 15.10
C THR A 189 17.37 -18.52 16.33
N ALA A 190 16.06 -18.35 16.18
CA ALA A 190 15.08 -18.61 17.21
C ALA A 190 14.17 -19.77 16.78
N VAL A 191 14.02 -20.78 17.65
CA VAL A 191 13.04 -21.86 17.48
C VAL A 191 11.88 -21.57 18.42
N MET A 192 10.66 -21.58 17.87
CA MET A 192 9.43 -21.39 18.64
C MET A 192 8.47 -22.55 18.39
N SER A 193 7.87 -23.03 19.47
CA SER A 193 6.77 -23.99 19.45
C SER A 193 5.52 -23.34 20.02
N ILE A 194 4.36 -23.56 19.41
CA ILE A 194 3.07 -23.05 19.90
C ILE A 194 1.98 -24.09 19.67
N CYS A 195 1.05 -24.24 20.62
CA CYS A 195 -0.15 -25.06 20.49
C CYS A 195 -1.42 -24.22 20.75
N ALA A 196 -2.59 -24.85 20.71
CA ALA A 196 -3.88 -24.17 20.90
C ALA A 196 -4.00 -23.45 22.26
N ASP A 197 -3.30 -23.94 23.29
CA ASP A 197 -3.36 -23.41 24.66
C ASP A 197 -2.31 -22.31 24.93
N GLY A 198 -1.47 -22.00 23.95
CA GLY A 198 -0.46 -20.94 24.05
C GLY A 198 0.95 -21.42 23.71
N MET A 199 1.92 -20.61 24.11
CA MET A 199 3.36 -20.87 23.96
C MET A 199 3.91 -21.57 25.20
#